data_AF-A0A2E6X4V5-F1
#
_entry.id   AF-A0A2E6X4V5-F1
#
_cell.length_a   1.000
_cell.length_b   1.000
_cell.length_c   1.000
_cell.angle_alpha   90.00
_cell.angle_beta   90.00
_cell.angle_gamma   90.00
#
_symmetry.space_group_name_H-M   'P 1'
#
loop_
_entity.id
_entity.type
_entity.pdbx_description
1 polymer ?
#
loop_
_entity_poly.entity_id
_entity_poly.type
_entity_poly.pdbx_seq_one_letter_code
_entity_poly.pdbx_strand_id
1 'polypeptide(L)'
;MLKKIKISAVISVHNEADQLADCLNTLDFVDELVVLLDRCTDDSESIARIYTDKIFSGKWLTEGERRNDGIKFCNGEWIFEIDADERVPEELADEMIAVVDTTTFDWYEIPVDNYIGNRLVRWGWGASFGKAAYPGLFRKG
;
A
#
# COMPACT_ATOMS: atom_id res chain seq x y z
N MET A 1 -29.62 1.69 5.66
CA MET A 1 -28.45 2.37 5.07
C MET A 1 -27.65 1.30 4.34
N LEU A 2 -27.21 1.56 3.11
CA LEU A 2 -26.34 0.62 2.38
C LEU A 2 -25.03 0.46 3.17
N LYS A 3 -24.51 -0.76 3.25
CA LYS A 3 -23.23 -1.05 3.91
C LYS A 3 -22.12 -0.38 3.10
N LYS A 4 -21.36 0.53 3.70
CA LYS A 4 -20.13 1.09 3.09
C LYS A 4 -19.13 -0.06 2.94
N ILE A 5 -18.62 -0.27 1.73
CA ILE A 5 -17.53 -1.21 1.47
C ILE A 5 -16.24 -0.60 2.04
N LYS A 6 -15.46 -1.40 2.77
CA LYS A 6 -14.25 -0.93 3.43
C LYS A 6 -12.99 -1.32 2.68
N ILE A 7 -12.06 -0.38 2.61
CA ILE A 7 -10.71 -0.60 2.06
C ILE A 7 -9.73 -0.65 3.23
N SER A 8 -8.91 -1.69 3.29
CA SER A 8 -7.73 -1.78 4.13
C SER A 8 -6.47 -1.52 3.30
N ALA A 9 -5.69 -0.51 3.64
CA ALA A 9 -4.31 -0.43 3.18
C ALA A 9 -3.42 -1.35 4.02
N VAL A 10 -2.53 -2.08 3.37
CA VAL A 10 -1.47 -2.83 4.03
C VAL A 10 -0.12 -2.44 3.45
N ILE A 11 0.79 -2.07 4.35
CA ILE A 11 2.14 -1.62 4.01
C ILE A 11 3.15 -2.49 4.70
N SER A 12 4.18 -2.88 3.96
CA SER A 12 5.37 -3.51 4.52
C SER A 12 6.52 -2.51 4.56
N VAL A 13 7.18 -2.43 5.71
CA VAL A 13 8.23 -1.44 5.99
C VAL A 13 9.51 -2.14 6.41
N HIS A 14 10.65 -1.72 5.85
CA HIS A 14 11.98 -2.06 6.33
C HIS A 14 12.89 -0.84 6.23
N ASN A 15 13.06 -0.13 7.36
CA ASN A 15 13.90 1.06 7.45
C ASN A 15 13.57 2.19 6.45
N GLU A 16 12.33 2.69 6.48
CA GLU A 16 11.82 3.74 5.59
C GLU A 16 11.51 5.03 6.35
N ALA A 17 12.21 5.34 7.45
CA ALA A 17 11.91 6.54 8.25
C ALA A 17 11.91 7.85 7.43
N ASP A 18 12.72 7.92 6.37
CA ASP A 18 12.83 9.10 5.50
C ASP A 18 11.65 9.27 4.53
N GLN A 19 10.86 8.22 4.30
CA GLN A 19 9.82 8.19 3.26
C GLN A 19 8.42 7.84 3.77
N LEU A 20 8.36 7.10 4.88
CA LEU A 20 7.13 6.49 5.38
C LEU A 20 6.05 7.51 5.68
N ALA A 21 6.39 8.65 6.29
CA ALA A 21 5.41 9.70 6.58
C ALA A 21 4.75 10.24 5.30
N ASP A 22 5.53 10.47 4.24
CA ASP A 22 5.02 10.96 2.97
C ASP A 22 4.10 9.93 2.28
N CYS A 23 4.42 8.64 2.39
CA CYS A 23 3.54 7.57 1.92
C CYS A 23 2.23 7.56 2.71
N LEU A 24 2.30 7.50 4.05
CA LEU A 24 1.13 7.39 4.92
C LEU A 24 0.18 8.58 4.82
N ASN A 25 0.69 9.79 4.62
CA ASN A 25 -0.13 10.99 4.38
C ASN A 25 -1.00 10.91 3.12
N THR A 26 -0.70 10.02 2.17
CA THR A 26 -1.51 9.82 0.96
C THR A 26 -2.63 8.78 1.13
N LEU A 27 -2.76 8.18 2.32
CA LEU A 27 -3.67 7.07 2.58
C LEU A 27 -4.89 7.43 3.42
N ASP A 28 -5.18 8.70 3.66
CA ASP A 28 -6.33 9.16 4.45
C ASP A 28 -7.71 8.69 3.92
N PHE A 29 -7.75 8.22 2.67
CA PHE A 29 -8.96 7.71 2.04
C PHE A 29 -9.36 6.28 2.46
N VAL A 30 -8.44 5.51 3.06
CA VAL A 30 -8.71 4.11 3.46
C VAL A 30 -9.40 4.04 4.82
N ASP A 31 -10.21 3.01 5.04
CA ASP A 31 -10.93 2.82 6.31
C ASP A 31 -10.05 2.16 7.39
N GLU A 32 -8.95 1.53 6.99
CA GLU A 32 -8.03 0.84 7.88
C GLU A 32 -6.62 0.85 7.30
N LEU A 33 -5.63 1.17 8.14
CA LEU A 33 -4.22 1.11 7.80
C LEU A 33 -3.53 0.04 8.66
N VAL A 34 -2.94 -0.96 8.01
CA VAL A 34 -2.15 -2.02 8.62
C VAL A 34 -0.69 -1.85 8.23
N VAL A 35 0.22 -1.83 9.21
CA VAL A 35 1.66 -1.68 8.98
C VAL A 35 2.41 -2.90 9.49
N LEU A 36 3.20 -3.52 8.60
CA LEU A 36 4.13 -4.59 8.93
C LEU A 36 5.55 -4.03 9.03
N LEU A 37 6.13 -4.05 10.22
CA LEU A 37 7.53 -3.67 10.44
C LEU A 37 8.41 -4.93 10.34
N ASP A 38 9.09 -5.12 9.21
CA ASP A 38 10.02 -6.23 9.03
C ASP A 38 11.42 -5.78 9.42
N ARG A 39 11.93 -6.21 10.57
CA ARG A 39 13.33 -5.96 11.00
C ARG A 39 13.78 -4.48 10.96
N CYS A 40 12.87 -3.53 11.20
CA CYS A 40 13.24 -2.11 11.31
C CYS A 40 14.14 -1.86 12.52
N THR A 41 15.11 -0.96 12.34
CA THR A 41 16.05 -0.50 13.37
C THR A 41 16.15 1.03 13.43
N ASP A 42 15.44 1.72 12.55
CA ASP A 42 15.31 3.17 12.47
C ASP A 42 14.00 3.66 13.11
N ASP A 43 13.64 4.91 12.85
CA ASP A 43 12.44 5.56 13.41
C ASP A 43 11.13 5.17 12.70
N SER A 44 11.13 4.19 11.78
CA SER A 44 9.94 3.75 11.04
C SER A 44 8.78 3.37 11.96
N GLU A 45 9.05 2.69 13.08
CA GLU A 45 8.01 2.31 14.05
C GLU A 45 7.37 3.54 14.71
N SER A 46 8.20 4.49 15.15
CA SER A 46 7.74 5.73 15.78
C SER A 46 6.85 6.53 14.83
N ILE A 47 7.21 6.59 13.55
CA ILE A 47 6.43 7.26 12.51
C ILE A 47 5.10 6.52 12.29
N ALA A 48 5.11 5.20 12.08
CA ALA A 48 3.90 4.43 11.84
C ALA A 48 2.87 4.58 12.99
N ARG A 49 3.34 4.65 14.24
CA ARG A 49 2.49 4.82 15.44
C ARG A 49 1.70 6.12 15.49
N ILE A 50 2.08 7.12 14.69
CA ILE A 50 1.32 8.37 14.55
C ILE A 50 0.04 8.15 13.75
N TYR A 51 0.05 7.20 12.80
CA TYR A 51 -1.03 6.99 11.83
C TYR A 51 -1.97 5.84 12.19
N THR A 52 -1.47 4.78 12.83
CA THR A 52 -2.28 3.61 13.17
C THR A 52 -1.78 2.88 14.41
N ASP A 53 -2.70 2.21 15.10
CA ASP A 53 -2.40 1.25 16.17
C ASP A 53 -2.23 -0.19 15.66
N LYS A 54 -2.59 -0.47 14.40
CA LYS A 54 -2.47 -1.79 13.75
C LYS A 54 -1.09 -2.01 13.16
N ILE A 55 -0.12 -2.10 14.06
CA ILE A 55 1.29 -2.31 13.73
C ILE A 55 1.71 -3.70 14.18
N PHE A 56 2.34 -4.44 13.27
CA PHE A 56 2.82 -5.79 13.52
C PHE A 56 4.30 -5.89 13.16
N SER A 57 5.14 -6.13 14.17
CA SER A 57 6.56 -6.32 13.96
C SER A 57 6.89 -7.80 13.79
N GLY A 58 7.73 -8.13 12.81
CA GLY A 58 8.09 -9.50 12.50
C GLY A 58 9.49 -9.65 11.93
N LYS A 59 9.85 -10.91 11.67
CA LYS A 59 11.11 -11.33 11.04
C LYS A 59 10.79 -12.43 10.04
N TRP A 60 9.99 -12.09 9.03
CA TRP A 60 9.56 -13.03 8.01
C TRP A 60 10.75 -13.52 7.18
N LEU A 61 10.72 -14.78 6.76
CA LEU A 61 11.80 -15.36 5.95
C LEU A 61 11.62 -15.00 4.47
N THR A 62 10.37 -14.82 4.03
CA THR A 62 10.03 -14.50 2.66
C THR A 62 9.05 -13.33 2.58
N GLU A 63 9.06 -12.64 1.44
CA GLU A 63 8.10 -11.58 1.15
C GLU A 63 6.65 -12.10 1.12
N GLY A 64 6.42 -13.29 0.54
CA GLY A 64 5.09 -13.90 0.49
C GLY A 64 4.50 -14.23 1.87
N GLU A 65 5.31 -14.67 2.84
CA GLU A 65 4.85 -14.87 4.23
C GLU A 65 4.40 -13.55 4.85
N ARG A 66 5.23 -12.50 4.71
CA ARG A 66 4.95 -11.15 5.21
C ARG A 66 3.66 -10.61 4.60
N ARG A 67 3.54 -10.68 3.27
CA ARG A 67 2.36 -10.24 2.51
C ARG A 67 1.09 -10.95 3.00
N ASN A 68 1.12 -12.27 3.10
CA ASN A 68 -0.03 -13.06 3.54
C ASN A 68 -0.45 -12.75 4.98
N ASP A 69 0.49 -12.50 5.88
CA ASP A 69 0.16 -12.11 7.25
C ASP A 69 -0.46 -10.71 7.30
N GLY A 70 0.06 -9.76 6.53
CA GLY A 70 -0.52 -8.44 6.37
C GLY A 70 -1.99 -8.47 5.93
N ILE A 71 -2.28 -9.26 4.88
CA ILE A 71 -3.64 -9.46 4.38
C ILE A 71 -4.54 -10.07 5.47
N LYS A 72 -4.03 -11.02 6.28
CA LYS A 72 -4.82 -11.60 7.38
C LYS A 72 -5.22 -10.58 8.43
N PHE A 73 -4.33 -9.62 8.76
CA PHE A 73 -4.60 -8.59 9.76
C PHE A 73 -5.60 -7.51 9.32
N CYS A 74 -5.78 -7.35 8.01
CA CYS A 74 -6.77 -6.45 7.44
C CYS A 74 -8.21 -6.90 7.73
N ASN A 75 -9.17 -6.00 7.84
CA ASN A 75 -10.59 -6.30 8.08
C ASN A 75 -11.53 -5.75 7.01
N GLY A 76 -11.00 -4.98 6.06
CA GLY A 76 -11.74 -4.49 4.90
C GLY A 76 -12.09 -5.61 3.92
N GLU A 77 -13.18 -5.41 3.19
CA GLU A 77 -13.56 -6.29 2.08
C GLU A 77 -12.58 -6.18 0.90
N TRP A 78 -11.95 -5.01 0.76
CA TRP A 78 -10.90 -4.76 -0.22
C TRP A 78 -9.57 -4.51 0.48
N ILE A 79 -8.51 -5.01 -0.12
CA ILE A 79 -7.12 -4.79 0.29
C ILE A 79 -6.46 -3.92 -0.78
N PHE A 80 -5.78 -2.88 -0.32
CA PHE A 80 -4.85 -2.08 -1.10
C PHE A 80 -3.44 -2.31 -0.57
N GLU A 81 -2.60 -2.98 -1.36
CA GLU A 81 -1.17 -3.15 -1.08
C GLU A 81 -0.38 -1.99 -1.67
N ILE A 82 0.51 -1.39 -0.88
CA ILE A 82 1.38 -0.30 -1.31
C ILE A 82 2.75 -0.38 -0.62
N ASP A 83 3.80 -0.03 -1.34
CA ASP A 83 5.16 0.03 -0.81
C ASP A 83 5.41 1.37 -0.08
N ALA A 84 6.25 1.37 0.95
CA ALA A 84 6.46 2.54 1.82
C ALA A 84 7.18 3.72 1.13
N ASP A 85 7.72 3.52 -0.07
CA ASP A 85 8.34 4.53 -0.93
C ASP A 85 7.41 5.03 -2.06
N GLU A 86 6.18 4.51 -2.13
CA GLU A 86 5.15 4.93 -3.09
C GLU A 86 4.22 6.00 -2.51
N ARG A 87 3.56 6.77 -3.39
CA ARG A 87 2.64 7.86 -3.04
C ARG A 87 1.40 7.76 -3.93
N VAL A 88 0.23 7.82 -3.31
CA VAL A 88 -1.06 7.75 -4.02
C VAL A 88 -1.51 9.16 -4.43
N PRO A 89 -1.67 9.45 -5.74
CA PRO A 89 -2.31 10.69 -6.17
C PRO A 89 -3.79 10.72 -5.76
N GLU A 90 -4.33 11.90 -5.46
CA GLU A 90 -5.75 12.09 -5.09
C GLU A 90 -6.71 11.49 -6.14
N GLU A 91 -6.39 11.66 -7.43
CA GLU A 91 -7.18 11.09 -8.54
C GLU A 91 -7.27 9.55 -8.48
N LEU A 92 -6.19 8.87 -8.07
CA LEU A 92 -6.17 7.42 -7.93
C LEU A 92 -6.95 6.98 -6.67
N ALA A 93 -6.85 7.73 -5.56
CA ALA A 93 -7.63 7.48 -4.36
C ALA A 93 -9.14 7.57 -4.63
N ASP A 94 -9.58 8.62 -5.33
CA ASP A 94 -10.97 8.81 -5.74
C ASP A 94 -11.46 7.69 -6.66
N GLU A 95 -10.63 7.27 -7.61
CA GLU A 95 -10.95 6.14 -8.51
C GLU A 95 -11.12 4.83 -7.73
N MET A 96 -10.23 4.54 -6.78
CA MET A 96 -10.33 3.35 -5.94
C MET A 96 -11.60 3.36 -5.10
N ILE A 97 -11.96 4.49 -4.47
CA ILE A 97 -13.21 4.62 -3.70
C ILE A 97 -14.43 4.35 -4.60
N ALA A 98 -14.46 4.95 -5.79
CA ALA A 98 -15.58 4.80 -6.71
C ALA A 98 -15.71 3.36 -7.25
N VAL A 99 -14.59 2.70 -7.55
CA VAL A 99 -14.60 1.40 -8.20
C VAL A 99 -14.99 0.28 -7.24
N VAL A 100 -14.53 0.31 -5.98
CA VAL A 100 -14.84 -0.77 -5.02
C VAL A 100 -16.33 -0.88 -4.72
N ASP A 101 -17.07 0.23 -4.84
CA ASP A 101 -18.52 0.32 -4.62
C ASP A 101 -19.36 -0.15 -5.82
N THR A 102 -18.82 -0.09 -7.02
CA THR A 102 -19.60 -0.26 -8.26
C THR A 102 -19.22 -1.49 -9.07
N THR A 103 -18.04 -2.05 -8.83
CA THR A 103 -17.47 -3.10 -9.68
C THR A 103 -18.02 -4.50 -9.45
N THR A 104 -18.03 -5.28 -10.53
CA THR A 104 -18.22 -6.75 -10.52
C THR A 104 -16.91 -7.53 -10.59
N PHE A 105 -15.75 -6.87 -10.72
CA PHE A 105 -14.44 -7.51 -10.76
C PHE A 105 -13.89 -7.74 -9.34
N ASP A 106 -12.89 -8.61 -9.23
CA ASP A 106 -12.30 -9.02 -7.95
C ASP A 106 -10.95 -8.35 -7.66
N TRP A 107 -10.29 -7.79 -8.67
CA TRP A 107 -8.98 -7.13 -8.52
C TRP A 107 -8.72 -6.14 -9.65
N TYR A 108 -7.79 -5.23 -9.38
CA TYR A 108 -7.37 -4.15 -10.27
C TYR A 108 -5.85 -4.02 -10.27
N GLU A 109 -5.30 -3.71 -11.45
CA GLU A 109 -3.91 -3.28 -11.58
C GLU A 109 -3.77 -1.83 -11.15
N ILE A 110 -2.72 -1.55 -10.38
CA ILE A 110 -2.31 -0.21 -9.99
C ILE A 110 -1.10 0.16 -10.86
N PRO A 111 -1.22 1.17 -11.75
CA PRO A 111 -0.09 1.64 -12.54
C PRO A 111 0.90 2.40 -11.65
N VAL A 112 2.19 2.26 -11.95
CA VAL A 112 3.27 2.87 -11.16
C VAL A 112 4.16 3.72 -12.04
N ASP A 113 4.26 5.01 -11.68
CA ASP A 113 5.21 5.94 -12.28
C ASP A 113 6.60 5.72 -11.67
N ASN A 114 7.58 5.35 -12.50
CA ASN A 114 8.93 5.01 -12.05
C ASN A 114 9.89 6.20 -12.22
N TYR A 115 10.66 6.51 -11.18
CA TYR A 115 11.58 7.64 -11.15
C TYR A 115 13.04 7.18 -11.04
N ILE A 116 13.94 7.83 -11.79
CA ILE A 116 15.39 7.73 -11.62
C ILE A 116 15.88 9.09 -11.12
N GLY A 117 16.20 9.18 -9.83
CA GLY A 117 16.32 10.47 -9.14
C GLY A 117 15.01 11.25 -9.28
N ASN A 118 15.07 12.48 -9.76
CA ASN A 118 13.88 13.32 -9.94
C ASN A 118 13.25 13.21 -11.33
N ARG A 119 13.70 12.26 -12.16
CA ARG A 119 13.24 12.11 -13.54
C ARG A 119 12.27 10.94 -13.65
N LEU A 120 11.03 11.26 -14.05
CA LEU A 120 10.06 10.26 -14.47
C LEU A 120 10.51 9.55 -15.75
N VAL A 121 10.48 8.21 -15.74
CA VAL A 121 10.90 7.37 -16.86
C VAL A 121 9.72 6.50 -17.31
N ARG A 122 9.07 6.91 -18.41
CA ARG A 122 7.95 6.18 -19.02
C ARG A 122 8.33 5.39 -20.27
N TRP A 123 9.47 5.70 -20.89
CA TRP A 123 9.83 5.19 -22.22
C TRP A 123 11.27 4.66 -22.27
N GLY A 124 11.49 3.72 -23.19
CA GLY A 124 12.80 3.11 -23.47
C GLY A 124 13.20 2.04 -22.44
N TRP A 125 14.43 1.53 -22.56
CA TRP A 125 14.98 0.48 -21.67
C TRP A 125 15.03 0.91 -20.20
N GLY A 126 15.09 2.22 -19.93
CA GLY A 126 15.03 2.73 -18.55
C GLY A 126 13.69 2.45 -17.86
N ALA A 127 12.60 2.39 -18.61
CA ALA A 127 11.26 2.15 -18.07
C ALA A 127 11.04 0.70 -17.60
N SER A 128 11.88 -0.24 -18.06
CA SER A 128 11.80 -1.64 -17.62
C SER A 128 12.57 -1.94 -16.33
N PHE A 129 13.26 -0.96 -15.74
CA PHE A 129 13.98 -1.17 -14.47
C PHE A 129 13.06 -1.20 -13.25
N GLY A 130 11.82 -0.74 -13.39
CA GLY A 130 10.84 -0.71 -12.31
C GLY A 130 9.57 -1.48 -12.61
N LYS A 131 8.69 -1.54 -11.60
CA LYS A 131 7.36 -2.15 -11.65
C LYS A 131 6.45 -1.23 -12.46
N ALA A 132 5.95 -1.64 -13.63
CA ALA A 132 5.07 -0.78 -14.44
C ALA A 132 3.63 -0.75 -13.90
N ALA A 133 3.18 -1.88 -13.35
CA ALA A 133 1.92 -2.04 -12.64
C ALA A 133 1.97 -3.29 -11.76
N TYR A 134 1.02 -3.43 -10.84
CA TYR A 134 0.87 -4.62 -10.01
C TYR A 134 -0.59 -4.80 -9.56
N PRO A 135 -1.04 -6.03 -9.21
CA PRO A 135 -2.38 -6.26 -8.68
C PRO A 135 -2.48 -5.75 -7.24
N GLY A 136 -2.59 -4.42 -7.10
CA GLY A 136 -2.49 -3.73 -5.80
C GLY A 136 -3.82 -3.57 -5.09
N LEU A 137 -4.95 -3.55 -5.79
CA LEU A 137 -6.29 -3.46 -5.19
C LEU A 137 -7.07 -4.74 -5.49
N PHE A 138 -7.49 -5.48 -4.46
CA PHE A 138 -8.19 -6.77 -4.64
C PHE A 138 -9.12 -7.09 -3.48
N ARG A 139 -10.13 -7.92 -3.74
CA ARG A 139 -11.03 -8.42 -2.71
C ARG A 139 -10.28 -9.35 -1.77
N LYS A 140 -10.51 -9.18 -0.47
CA LYS A 140 -10.06 -10.13 0.54
C LYS A 140 -10.84 -11.44 0.34
N GLY A 141 -10.11 -12.52 0.01
CA GLY A 141 -10.66 -13.86 -0.20
C GLY A 141 -11.23 -14.52 1.06
#